data_AF-A0AAN5CY81-F1
#
_entry.id   AF-A0AAN5CY81-F1
#
_cell.length_a   1.000
_cell.length_b   1.000
_cell.length_c   1.000
_cell.angle_alpha   90.00
_cell.angle_beta   90.00
_cell.angle_gamma   90.00
#
_symmetry.space_group_name_H-M   'P 1'
#
loop_
_entity.id
_entity.type
_entity.pdbx_description
1 polymer ?
#
loop_
_entity_poly.entity_id
_entity_poly.type
_entity_poly.pdbx_seq_one_letter_code
_entity_poly.pdbx_strand_id
1 'polypeptide(L)'
;FDNVVKKEEIDDEEPESSCVQVLPQPKFVSCWKCAKKFISRNYLNKHMINHSAFPNFVSCSKSTKKFVSQDCLNEHMKNHTAINQSCD
;
A
#
# COMPACT_ATOMS: atom_id res chain seq x y z
N PHE A 1 -48.55 -20.05 -8.97
CA PHE A 1 -47.60 -19.07 -8.46
C PHE A 1 -46.73 -19.76 -7.45
N ASP A 2 -45.58 -20.13 -7.96
CA ASP A 2 -44.42 -20.62 -7.25
C ASP A 2 -44.15 -19.77 -6.00
N ASN A 3 -43.95 -20.42 -4.86
CA ASN A 3 -42.62 -20.45 -4.25
C ASN A 3 -42.63 -21.39 -3.05
N VAL A 4 -42.03 -22.55 -3.30
CA VAL A 4 -41.34 -23.36 -2.32
C VAL A 4 -40.32 -22.49 -1.60
N VAL A 5 -40.38 -22.44 -0.26
CA VAL A 5 -39.16 -22.42 0.55
C VAL A 5 -39.32 -23.49 1.61
N LYS A 6 -39.02 -24.72 1.20
CA LYS A 6 -38.67 -25.83 2.09
C LYS A 6 -37.17 -25.72 2.36
N LYS A 7 -36.82 -25.93 3.63
CA LYS A 7 -35.60 -26.64 4.08
C LYS A 7 -34.28 -25.89 3.79
N GLU A 8 -33.21 -26.04 4.54
CA GLU A 8 -32.86 -26.81 5.73
C GLU A 8 -31.46 -26.30 6.12
N GLU A 9 -31.03 -26.67 7.31
CA GLU A 9 -29.62 -26.95 7.63
C GLU A 9 -28.67 -25.74 7.75
N ILE A 10 -28.48 -25.37 9.01
CA ILE A 10 -27.22 -24.84 9.52
C ILE A 10 -26.19 -25.96 9.31
N ASP A 11 -25.40 -25.88 8.23
CA ASP A 11 -24.28 -26.78 8.02
C ASP A 11 -23.11 -26.36 8.92
N ASP A 12 -23.22 -26.79 10.19
CA ASP A 12 -22.08 -27.05 11.07
C ASP A 12 -21.29 -28.24 10.50
N GLU A 13 -20.40 -28.01 9.52
CA GLU A 13 -19.27 -28.91 9.24
C GLU A 13 -18.23 -28.27 8.30
N GLU A 14 -17.14 -27.73 8.87
CA GLU A 14 -15.85 -27.71 8.16
C GLU A 14 -14.89 -28.62 8.97
N PRO A 15 -14.31 -29.68 8.37
CA PRO A 15 -13.65 -30.73 9.12
C PRO A 15 -12.35 -30.21 9.77
N GLU A 16 -12.27 -30.34 11.08
CA GLU A 16 -11.01 -30.17 11.82
C GLU A 16 -10.01 -31.27 11.42
N SER A 17 -9.06 -30.94 10.52
CA SER A 17 -7.77 -31.63 10.51
C SER A 17 -6.71 -30.89 9.71
N SER A 18 -5.83 -30.18 10.42
CA SER A 18 -4.37 -30.16 10.21
C SER A 18 -3.83 -28.93 10.95
N CYS A 19 -2.84 -29.13 11.82
CA CYS A 19 -2.25 -28.09 12.65
C CYS A 19 -1.63 -26.98 11.79
N VAL A 20 -2.42 -25.98 11.38
CA VAL A 20 -1.88 -24.78 10.75
C VAL A 20 -1.33 -23.91 11.87
N GLN A 21 -0.01 -23.91 12.01
CA GLN A 21 0.69 -22.90 12.78
C GLN A 21 0.24 -21.53 12.25
N VAL A 22 -0.61 -20.83 12.99
CA VAL A 22 -1.05 -19.47 12.64
C VAL A 22 0.17 -18.57 12.84
N LEU A 23 1.03 -18.51 11.81
CA LEU A 23 1.99 -17.44 11.68
C LEU A 23 1.17 -16.15 11.71
N PRO A 24 1.49 -15.17 12.56
CA PRO A 24 0.75 -13.91 12.60
C PRO A 24 0.76 -13.32 11.19
N GLN A 25 -0.39 -13.41 10.51
CA GLN A 25 -0.53 -12.95 9.15
C GLN A 25 -0.19 -11.45 9.19
N PRO A 26 0.77 -10.96 8.38
CA PRO A 26 1.07 -9.53 8.38
C PRO A 26 -0.23 -8.78 8.09
N LYS A 27 -0.74 -8.06 9.08
CA LYS A 27 -2.00 -7.32 8.97
C LYS A 27 -1.78 -6.16 8.01
N PHE A 28 -2.12 -6.38 6.74
CA PHE A 28 -2.03 -5.35 5.72
C PHE A 28 -3.16 -4.34 5.85
N VAL A 29 -2.90 -3.11 5.41
CA VAL A 29 -3.92 -2.07 5.24
C VAL A 29 -4.21 -1.93 3.75
N SER A 30 -5.48 -2.04 3.35
CA SER A 30 -5.90 -1.92 1.95
C SER A 30 -6.32 -0.49 1.60
N CYS A 31 -6.06 -0.09 0.35
CA CYS A 31 -6.60 1.13 -0.24
C CYS A 31 -8.05 0.89 -0.67
N TRP A 32 -8.99 1.69 -0.18
CA TRP A 32 -10.40 1.54 -0.52
C TRP A 32 -10.74 1.91 -1.98
N LYS A 33 -9.88 2.70 -2.65
CA LYS A 33 -10.09 3.12 -4.05
C LYS A 33 -9.64 2.08 -5.07
N CYS A 34 -8.58 1.31 -4.77
CA CYS A 34 -7.97 0.40 -5.75
C CYS A 34 -7.59 -0.98 -5.18
N ALA A 35 -7.98 -1.29 -3.94
CA ALA A 35 -7.73 -2.55 -3.23
C ALA A 35 -6.25 -2.95 -3.05
N LYS A 36 -5.27 -2.09 -3.43
CA LYS A 36 -3.85 -2.35 -3.15
C LYS A 36 -3.59 -2.50 -1.66
N LYS A 37 -2.78 -3.48 -1.29
CA LYS A 37 -2.39 -3.81 0.10
C LYS A 37 -1.04 -3.19 0.44
N PHE A 38 -0.93 -2.65 1.65
CA PHE A 38 0.28 -2.02 2.18
C PHE A 38 0.63 -2.60 3.55
N ILE A 39 1.93 -2.71 3.83
CA ILE A 39 2.43 -3.26 5.10
C ILE A 39 2.20 -2.30 6.28
N SER A 40 1.97 -1.02 6.03
CA SER A 40 1.70 -0.03 7.08
C SER A 40 0.77 1.08 6.59
N ARG A 41 0.12 1.75 7.56
CA ARG A 41 -0.74 2.90 7.30
C ARG A 41 0.04 4.10 6.73
N ASN A 42 1.32 4.25 7.08
CA ASN A 42 2.18 5.30 6.51
C ASN A 42 2.36 5.13 5.00
N TYR A 43 2.62 3.89 4.54
CA TYR A 43 2.71 3.60 3.11
C TYR A 43 1.38 3.79 2.38
N LEU A 44 0.27 3.41 3.01
CA LEU A 44 -1.06 3.70 2.46
C LEU A 44 -1.28 5.21 2.32
N ASN A 45 -0.96 6.01 3.34
CA ASN A 45 -1.12 7.47 3.29
C ASN A 45 -0.29 8.11 2.17
N LYS A 46 0.98 7.71 2.01
CA LYS A 46 1.82 8.15 0.89
C LYS A 46 1.21 7.76 -0.46
N HIS A 47 0.66 6.54 -0.57
CA HIS A 47 -0.04 6.08 -1.77
C HIS A 47 -1.29 6.91 -2.07
N MET A 48 -2.05 7.32 -1.06
CA MET A 48 -3.28 8.11 -1.24
C MET A 48 -3.05 9.47 -1.90
N ILE A 49 -1.82 10.00 -1.88
CA ILE A 49 -1.42 11.21 -2.63
C ILE A 49 -1.70 11.02 -4.13
N ASN A 50 -1.47 9.83 -4.68
CA ASN A 50 -1.73 9.53 -6.09
C ASN A 50 -3.22 9.50 -6.43
N HIS A 51 -4.08 9.38 -5.42
CA HIS A 51 -5.53 9.46 -5.56
C HIS A 51 -6.10 10.84 -5.21
N SER A 52 -5.26 11.80 -4.83
CA SER A 52 -5.65 13.19 -4.54
C SER A 52 -5.72 13.99 -5.84
N ALA A 53 -6.71 14.88 -5.96
CA ALA A 53 -6.76 15.88 -7.03
C ALA A 53 -5.71 16.98 -6.84
N PHE A 54 -5.22 17.17 -5.60
CA PHE A 54 -4.18 18.13 -5.24
C PHE A 54 -3.06 17.40 -4.48
N PRO A 55 -2.22 16.64 -5.19
CA PRO A 55 -1.11 15.93 -4.59
C PRO A 55 -0.04 16.90 -4.06
N ASN A 56 0.29 16.78 -2.78
CA ASN A 56 1.37 17.50 -2.14
C ASN A 56 2.72 16.89 -2.53
N PHE A 57 3.21 17.25 -3.71
CA PHE A 57 4.53 16.83 -4.16
C PHE A 57 5.62 17.74 -3.60
N VAL A 58 6.75 17.14 -3.25
CA VAL A 58 7.98 17.87 -2.90
C VAL A 58 8.83 18.02 -4.15
N SER A 59 9.23 19.25 -4.48
CA SER A 59 10.11 19.54 -5.62
C SER A 59 11.58 19.48 -5.24
N CYS A 60 12.41 19.01 -6.17
CA CYS A 60 13.86 19.16 -6.07
C CYS A 60 14.25 20.62 -6.35
N SER A 61 15.20 21.18 -5.60
CA SER A 61 15.74 22.52 -5.86
C SER A 61 16.73 22.56 -7.04
N LYS A 62 17.33 21.43 -7.39
CA LYS A 62 18.34 21.28 -8.45
C LYS A 62 17.81 20.68 -9.76
N SER A 63 16.52 20.34 -9.83
CA SER A 63 15.89 19.76 -11.03
C SER A 63 14.38 20.01 -11.04
N THR A 64 13.73 19.81 -12.18
CA THR A 64 12.27 19.95 -12.33
C THR A 64 11.47 18.75 -11.79
N LYS A 65 12.15 17.76 -11.21
CA LYS A 65 11.51 16.53 -10.71
C LYS A 65 10.72 16.79 -9.42
N LYS A 66 9.59 16.11 -9.31
CA LYS A 66 8.66 16.16 -8.17
C LYS A 66 8.48 14.76 -7.58
N PHE A 67 8.36 14.68 -6.26
CA PHE A 67 8.33 13.43 -5.51
C PHE A 67 7.13 13.37 -4.56
N VAL A 68 6.57 12.18 -4.37
CA VAL A 68 5.44 11.93 -3.45
C VAL A 68 5.87 11.89 -1.98
N SER A 69 7.17 11.79 -1.69
CA SER A 69 7.68 11.77 -0.31
C SER A 69 9.10 12.31 -0.21
N GLN A 70 9.45 12.79 0.98
CA GLN A 70 10.77 13.32 1.29
C GLN A 70 11.87 12.26 1.15
N ASP A 71 11.59 11.01 1.53
CA ASP A 71 12.57 9.91 1.42
C ASP A 71 13.01 9.70 -0.04
N CYS A 72 12.06 9.73 -0.97
CA CYS A 72 12.34 9.64 -2.41
C CYS A 72 13.14 10.84 -2.92
N LEU A 73 12.85 12.05 -2.42
CA LEU A 73 13.66 13.23 -2.75
C LEU A 73 15.08 13.08 -2.21
N ASN A 74 15.25 12.66 -0.97
CA ASN A 74 16.56 12.48 -0.35
C ASN A 74 17.41 11.46 -1.12
N GLU A 75 16.82 10.35 -1.53
CA GLU A 75 17.46 9.36 -2.39
C GLU A 75 17.85 9.97 -3.75
N HIS A 76 16.94 10.70 -4.40
CA HIS A 76 17.24 11.42 -5.63
C HIS A 76 18.39 12.43 -5.45
N MET A 77 18.44 13.14 -4.32
CA MET A 77 19.49 14.10 -4.02
C MET A 77 20.87 13.46 -3.87
N LYS A 78 20.95 12.17 -3.51
CA LYS A 78 22.22 11.42 -3.51
C LYS A 78 22.87 11.41 -4.89
N ASN A 79 22.09 11.38 -5.96
CA ASN A 79 22.60 11.43 -7.33
C ASN A 79 23.14 12.82 -7.69
N HIS A 80 22.57 13.89 -7.13
CA HIS A 80 23.14 15.23 -7.27
C HIS A 80 24.48 15.37 -6.54
N THR A 81 24.66 14.69 -5.40
CA THR A 81 25.93 14.69 -4.66
C THR A 81 26.96 13.72 -5.23
N ALA A 82 26.54 12.58 -5.80
CA ALA A 82 27.42 11.59 -6.42
C ALA A 82 28.08 12.10 -7.71
N ILE A 83 27.43 13.02 -8.43
CA ILE A 83 27.98 13.68 -9.61
C ILE A 83 28.72 14.98 -9.26
N ASN A 84 28.52 15.52 -8.05
CA ASN A 84 29.18 16.74 -7.57
C ASN A 84 30.25 16.47 -6.51
N GLN A 85 31.07 15.44 -6.75
CA GLN A 85 32.49 15.46 -6.38
C GLN A 85 33.30 15.49 -7.68
N SER A 86 33.12 16.56 -8.46
CA SER A 86 34.18 17.01 -9.34
C SER A 86 35.02 17.98 -8.51
N CYS A 87 36.21 17.53 -8.17
CA CYS A 87 37.33 18.36 -7.73
C CYS A 87 37.68 19.41 -8.80
N ASP A 88 38.14 20.56 -8.32
CA ASP A 88 38.70 21.75 -8.99
C ASP A 88 37.92 22.39 -10.17
#